data_AF-A0A0S4R1Z7-F1
#
_entry.id   AF-A0A0S4R1Z7-F1
#
_cell.length_a   1.000
_cell.length_b   1.000
_cell.length_c   1.000
_cell.angle_alpha   90.00
_cell.angle_beta   90.00
_cell.angle_gamma   90.00
#
_symmetry.space_group_name_H-M   'P 1'
#
loop_
_entity.id
_entity.type
_entity.pdbx_description
1 polymer ?
#
loop_
_entity_poly.entity_id
_entity_poly.type
_entity_poly.pdbx_seq_one_letter_code
_entity_poly.pdbx_strand_id
1 'polypeptide(L)'
;MMHEEAQLIEATFQINTIVKFNETLSSTDLAYYVSAILQRDSTIQTLASFGIGLYHIGEIRKMYFKNFNDENEIEPSFDIVLQYERKIINEVGVISSKKIILKGV
;
A
#
# COMPACT_ATOMS: atom_id res chain seq x y z
N MET A 1 14.38 -17.45 22.70
CA MET A 1 14.51 -16.02 23.04
C MET A 1 13.74 -15.26 21.97
N MET A 2 12.83 -14.37 22.35
CA MET A 2 12.00 -13.62 21.40
C MET A 2 12.70 -12.33 21.02
N HIS A 3 12.92 -12.10 19.73
CA HIS A 3 13.48 -10.85 19.21
C HIS A 3 12.37 -10.08 18.49
N GLU A 4 12.16 -8.82 18.89
CA GLU A 4 11.23 -7.89 18.25
C GLU A 4 12.03 -6.74 17.63
N GLU A 5 11.73 -6.42 16.38
CA GLU A 5 12.30 -5.31 15.63
C GLU A 5 11.16 -4.45 15.06
N ALA A 6 11.27 -3.14 15.19
CA ALA A 6 10.37 -2.18 14.57
C ALA A 6 11.10 -1.42 13.47
N GLN A 7 10.49 -1.35 12.28
CA GLN A 7 11.05 -0.69 11.11
C GLN A 7 10.06 0.35 10.56
N LEU A 8 10.56 1.52 10.22
CA LEU A 8 9.77 2.51 9.48
C LEU A 8 9.78 2.14 8.00
N ILE A 9 8.60 1.89 7.44
CA ILE A 9 8.43 1.51 6.04
C ILE A 9 7.80 2.67 5.28
N GLU A 10 8.32 2.92 4.08
CA GLU A 10 7.68 3.76 3.08
C GLU A 10 7.22 2.86 1.93
N ALA A 11 5.93 2.92 1.59
CA ALA A 11 5.32 2.10 0.57
C ALA A 11 4.51 2.96 -0.40
N THR A 12 4.74 2.74 -1.69
CA THR A 12 3.98 3.38 -2.77
C THR A 12 2.83 2.48 -3.21
N PHE A 13 1.63 3.03 -3.28
CA PHE A 13 0.45 2.35 -3.79
C PHE A 13 -0.11 3.12 -4.98
N GLN A 14 -0.46 2.41 -6.05
CA GLN A 14 -1.17 2.99 -7.18
C GLN A 14 -2.68 2.81 -7.01
N ILE A 15 -3.42 3.89 -7.20
CA ILE A 15 -4.88 3.91 -7.22
C ILE A 15 -5.32 4.09 -8.67
N ASN A 16 -6.14 3.17 -9.18
CA ASN A 16 -6.75 3.23 -10.50
C ASN A 16 -8.26 3.47 -10.35
N THR A 17 -8.85 4.22 -11.28
CA THR A 17 -10.30 4.44 -11.30
C THR A 17 -10.91 3.98 -12.62
N ILE A 18 -12.03 3.28 -12.50
CA ILE A 18 -12.82 2.82 -13.64
C ILE A 18 -14.30 3.07 -13.33
N VAL A 19 -15.05 3.55 -14.32
CA VAL A 19 -16.50 3.77 -14.22
C VAL A 19 -17.16 3.14 -15.43
N LYS A 20 -18.44 2.76 -15.29
CA LYS A 20 -19.22 2.27 -16.42
C LYS A 20 -19.54 3.41 -17.38
N PHE A 21 -19.63 3.07 -18.66
CA PHE A 21 -20.11 3.99 -19.69
C PHE A 21 -21.54 4.44 -19.35
N ASN A 22 -21.82 5.75 -19.43
CA ASN A 22 -23.09 6.42 -19.09
C ASN A 22 -23.32 6.78 -17.61
N GLU A 23 -22.28 6.78 -16.77
CA GLU A 23 -22.35 7.40 -15.44
C GLU A 23 -22.25 8.93 -15.53
N THR A 24 -22.92 9.64 -14.62
CA THR A 24 -22.84 11.12 -14.51
C THR A 24 -21.42 11.61 -14.19
N LEU A 25 -20.58 10.73 -13.65
CA LEU A 25 -19.20 10.99 -13.27
C LEU A 25 -18.23 10.19 -14.14
N SER A 26 -17.21 10.85 -14.68
CA SER A 26 -16.15 10.17 -15.42
C SER A 26 -15.17 9.47 -14.48
N SER A 27 -14.38 8.53 -15.01
CA SER A 27 -13.30 7.89 -14.24
C SER A 27 -12.28 8.91 -13.76
N THR A 28 -12.09 10.00 -14.51
CA THR A 28 -11.18 11.09 -14.16
C THR A 28 -11.72 11.87 -12.96
N ASP A 29 -13.01 12.19 -12.95
CA ASP A 29 -13.64 12.90 -11.83
C ASP A 29 -13.55 12.06 -10.55
N LEU A 30 -13.72 10.75 -10.68
CA LEU A 30 -13.54 9.83 -9.55
C LEU A 30 -12.11 9.89 -8.99
N ALA A 31 -11.09 9.89 -9.86
CA ALA A 31 -9.70 10.02 -9.41
C ALA A 31 -9.45 11.34 -8.69
N TYR A 32 -10.01 12.45 -9.19
CA TYR A 32 -9.94 13.75 -8.51
C TYR A 32 -10.63 13.75 -7.15
N TYR A 33 -11.81 13.13 -7.03
CA TYR A 33 -12.49 13.05 -5.74
C TYR A 33 -11.76 12.18 -4.73
N VAL A 34 -11.24 11.02 -5.15
CA VAL A 34 -10.46 10.17 -4.25
C VAL A 34 -9.19 10.89 -3.78
N SER A 35 -8.44 11.52 -4.70
CA SER A 35 -7.25 12.27 -4.33
C SER A 35 -7.58 13.46 -3.42
N ALA A 36 -8.70 14.14 -3.65
CA ALA A 36 -9.17 15.22 -2.78
C ALA A 36 -9.58 14.71 -1.39
N ILE A 37 -10.25 13.57 -1.29
CA ILE A 37 -10.61 12.93 -0.01
C ILE A 37 -9.36 12.58 0.77
N LEU A 38 -8.35 11.99 0.13
CA LEU A 38 -7.09 11.62 0.78
C LEU A 38 -6.30 12.84 1.29
N GLN A 39 -6.44 14.00 0.63
CA GLN A 39 -5.83 15.27 1.07
C GLN A 39 -6.60 15.99 2.16
N ARG A 40 -7.81 15.54 2.54
CA ARG A 40 -8.57 16.21 3.61
C ARG A 40 -7.89 16.02 4.96
N ASP A 41 -7.88 17.08 5.76
CA ASP A 41 -7.37 17.06 7.13
C ASP A 41 -7.96 15.93 7.96
N SER A 42 -9.27 15.67 7.85
CA SER A 42 -9.93 14.59 8.57
C SER A 42 -9.39 13.21 8.19
N THR A 43 -9.08 13.00 6.91
CA THR A 43 -8.49 11.74 6.42
C THR A 43 -7.06 11.60 6.92
N ILE A 44 -6.26 12.67 6.82
CA ILE A 44 -4.87 12.68 7.29
C ILE A 44 -4.81 12.41 8.79
N GLN A 45 -5.65 13.08 9.59
CA GLN A 45 -5.71 12.87 11.04
C GLN A 45 -6.17 11.45 11.39
N THR A 46 -7.14 10.91 10.66
CA THR A 46 -7.60 9.54 10.86
C THR A 46 -6.46 8.55 10.58
N LEU A 47 -5.76 8.67 9.46
CA LEU A 47 -4.61 7.81 9.13
C LEU A 47 -3.51 7.93 10.20
N ALA A 48 -3.19 9.15 10.63
CA ALA A 48 -2.19 9.40 11.67
C ALA A 48 -2.57 8.73 13.01
N SER A 49 -3.87 8.71 13.37
CA SER A 49 -4.35 8.00 14.57
C SER A 49 -4.14 6.48 14.52
N PHE A 50 -4.02 5.92 13.31
CA PHE A 50 -3.65 4.52 13.08
C PHE A 50 -2.14 4.30 12.89
N GLY A 51 -1.31 5.33 13.10
CA GLY A 51 0.14 5.26 12.89
C GLY A 51 0.54 5.22 11.41
N ILE A 52 -0.34 5.66 10.50
CA ILE A 52 -0.09 5.72 9.07
C ILE A 52 0.07 7.20 8.67
N GLY A 53 1.26 7.55 8.19
CA GLY A 53 1.53 8.84 7.55
C GLY A 53 1.19 8.77 6.06
N LEU A 54 0.48 9.76 5.54
CA LEU A 54 0.33 9.99 4.11
C LEU A 54 1.37 11.05 3.69
N TYR A 55 2.43 10.63 3.01
CA TYR A 55 3.59 11.47 2.71
C TYR A 55 3.44 12.25 1.41
N HIS A 56 2.90 11.61 0.37
CA HIS A 56 2.76 12.20 -0.94
C HIS A 56 1.53 11.64 -1.67
N ILE A 57 0.87 12.50 -2.43
CA ILE A 57 -0.13 12.13 -3.43
C ILE A 57 0.37 12.67 -4.77
N GLY A 58 0.61 11.76 -5.71
CA GLY A 58 1.09 12.07 -7.04
C GLY A 58 0.01 12.67 -7.94
N GLU A 59 0.45 13.16 -9.10
CA GLU A 59 -0.45 13.68 -10.12
C GLU A 59 -1.30 12.58 -10.75
N ILE A 60 -2.52 12.94 -11.16
CA ILE A 60 -3.42 12.03 -11.87
C ILE A 60 -2.96 11.90 -13.32
N ARG A 61 -2.53 10.68 -13.67
CA ARG A 61 -2.19 10.26 -15.02
C ARG A 61 -3.43 9.70 -15.70
N LYS A 62 -3.60 9.99 -17.00
CA LYS A 62 -4.71 9.47 -17.83
C LYS A 62 -4.14 8.59 -18.92
N MET A 63 -4.31 7.27 -18.79
CA MET A 63 -3.92 6.34 -19.86
C MET A 63 -5.11 6.08 -20.76
N TYR A 64 -4.91 6.22 -22.07
CA TYR A 64 -5.91 5.91 -23.09
C TYR A 64 -5.59 4.52 -23.66
N PHE A 65 -6.61 3.67 -23.76
CA PHE A 65 -6.46 2.32 -24.30
C PHE A 65 -7.73 1.90 -25.04
N LYS A 66 -7.66 0.78 -25.76
CA LYS A 66 -8.83 0.15 -26.35
C LYS A 66 -9.21 -1.09 -25.55
N ASN A 67 -10.50 -1.25 -25.30
CA ASN A 67 -11.02 -2.44 -24.64
C ASN A 67 -11.16 -3.63 -25.61
N PHE A 68 -11.67 -4.76 -25.12
CA PHE A 68 -11.89 -5.96 -25.92
C PHE A 68 -12.89 -5.78 -27.08
N ASN A 69 -13.72 -4.74 -27.05
CA ASN A 69 -14.69 -4.38 -28.09
C ASN A 69 -14.16 -3.33 -29.09
N ASP A 70 -12.87 -3.00 -29.04
CA ASP A 70 -12.24 -1.93 -29.84
C ASP A 70 -12.76 -0.51 -29.51
N GLU A 71 -13.42 -0.33 -28.37
CA GLU A 71 -13.91 0.95 -27.87
C GLU A 71 -12.80 1.70 -27.12
N ASN A 72 -12.75 3.03 -27.26
CA ASN A 72 -11.79 3.86 -26.55
C ASN A 72 -12.19 4.00 -25.08
N GLU A 73 -11.27 3.66 -24.18
CA GLU A 73 -11.41 3.82 -22.74
C GLU A 73 -10.27 4.67 -22.14
N ILE A 74 -10.51 5.18 -20.93
CA ILE A 74 -9.53 5.93 -20.15
C ILE A 74 -9.41 5.28 -18.78
N GLU A 75 -8.17 4.99 -18.37
CA GLU A 75 -7.81 4.52 -17.04
C GLU A 75 -6.98 5.60 -16.31
N PRO A 76 -7.63 6.47 -15.52
CA PRO A 76 -6.94 7.40 -14.66
C PRO A 76 -6.30 6.69 -13.47
N SER A 77 -5.11 7.11 -13.11
CA SER A 77 -4.39 6.59 -11.97
C SER A 77 -3.54 7.65 -11.29
N PHE A 78 -3.26 7.46 -10.00
CA PHE A 78 -2.29 8.27 -9.26
C PHE A 78 -1.64 7.42 -8.17
N ASP A 79 -0.48 7.85 -7.70
CA ASP A 79 0.25 7.14 -6.65
C ASP A 79 0.07 7.84 -5.31
N ILE A 80 0.06 7.05 -4.25
CA ILE A 80 0.17 7.55 -2.88
C ILE A 80 1.38 6.91 -2.21
N VAL A 81 2.04 7.69 -1.37
CA VAL A 81 3.15 7.21 -0.54
C VAL A 81 2.67 7.18 0.90
N LEU A 82 2.62 5.99 1.47
CA LEU A 82 2.28 5.77 2.88
C LEU A 82 3.54 5.43 3.67
N GLN A 83 3.59 5.94 4.89
CA GLN A 83 4.61 5.64 5.86
C GLN A 83 3.97 4.97 7.08
N TYR A 84 4.49 3.83 7.52
CA TYR A 84 3.97 3.13 8.70
C TYR A 84 5.05 2.28 9.38
N GLU A 85 4.84 1.97 10.66
CA GLU A 85 5.72 1.06 11.39
C GLU A 85 5.36 -0.40 11.07
N ARG A 86 6.36 -1.20 10.72
CA ARG A 86 6.26 -2.65 10.61
C ARG A 86 7.01 -3.29 11.78
N LYS A 87 6.32 -4.12 12.54
CA LYS A 87 6.92 -4.96 13.59
C LYS A 87 7.22 -6.35 13.05
N ILE A 88 8.44 -6.82 13.28
CA ILE A 88 8.90 -8.16 12.93
C ILE A 88 9.23 -8.88 14.25
N ILE A 89 8.55 -9.99 14.50
CA ILE A 89 8.75 -10.81 15.70
C ILE A 89 9.38 -12.13 15.25
N ASN A 90 10.61 -12.39 15.69
CA ASN A 90 11.34 -13.61 15.42
C ASN A 90 11.41 -14.47 16.68
N GLU A 91 10.79 -15.66 16.64
CA GLU A 91 10.95 -16.67 17.68
C GLU A 91 12.14 -17.57 17.33
N VAL A 92 13.29 -17.33 17.98
CA VAL A 92 14.44 -18.21 17.81
C VAL A 92 14.27 -19.43 18.71
N GLY A 93 14.04 -20.59 18.11
CA GLY A 93 14.01 -21.89 18.79
C GLY A 93 15.35 -22.19 19.44
N VAL A 94 15.35 -22.42 20.75
CA VAL A 94 16.56 -22.76 21.51
C VAL A 94 16.98 -24.19 21.15
N ILE A 95 18.06 -24.36 20.39
CA ILE A 95 18.70 -25.67 20.25
C ILE A 95 19.43 -25.94 21.58
N SER A 96 18.81 -26.73 22.45
CA SER A 96 19.47 -27.27 23.64
C SER A 96 20.70 -28.07 23.20
N SER A 97 21.88 -27.70 23.72
CA SER A 97 23.15 -28.34 23.47
C SER A 97 23.16 -29.77 24.03
N LYS A 98 22.67 -30.74 23.24
CA LYS A 98 22.98 -32.15 23.51
C LYS A 98 24.46 -32.38 23.24
N LYS A 99 25.20 -32.54 24.34
CA LYS A 99 26.61 -32.97 24.39
C LYS A 99 26.76 -34.25 23.57
N ILE A 100 27.39 -34.15 22.40
CA ILE A 100 27.76 -35.33 21.60
C ILE A 100 28.89 -36.03 22.35
N ILE A 101 28.58 -37.16 22.99
CA ILE A 101 29.59 -38.09 23.49
C ILE A 101 29.97 -38.99 22.31
N LEU A 102 31.10 -38.70 21.67
CA LEU A 102 31.72 -39.63 20.73
C LEU A 102 32.29 -40.80 21.55
N LYS A 103 31.62 -41.96 21.51
CA LYS A 103 32.25 -43.23 21.88
C LYS A 103 32.89 -43.79 20.61
N GLY A 104 34.22 -43.72 20.55
CA GLY A 104 34.99 -44.48 19.57
C GLY A 104 34.99 -45.96 19.93
N VAL A 105 34.71 -46.81 18.94
CA VAL A 105 35.39 -48.07 18.62
C VAL A 105 35.30 -48.25 17.10
#